data_AF-A0A561VEM7-F1
#
_entry.id   AF-A0A561VEM7-F1
#
_cell.length_a   1.000
_cell.length_b   1.000
_cell.length_c   1.000
_cell.angle_alpha   90.00
_cell.angle_beta   90.00
_cell.angle_gamma   90.00
#
_symmetry.space_group_name_H-M   'P 1'
#
loop_
_entity.id
_entity.type
_entity.pdbx_description
1 polymer ?
#
loop_
_entity_poly.entity_id
_entity_poly.type
_entity_poly.pdbx_seq_one_letter_code
_entity_poly.pdbx_strand_id
1 'polypeptide(L)' 'MIFAFDPLREAVFLVAGDKSGQWQSWYQKAVPLADDRFQEHLSSLKETEK' A
#
# COMPACT_ATOMS: atom_id res chain seq x y z
N MET A 1 -4.77 4.30 7.81
CA MET A 1 -3.50 3.57 7.62
C MET A 1 -3.77 2.26 6.93
N ILE A 2 -3.07 2.01 5.82
CA ILE A 2 -3.08 0.75 5.07
C ILE A 2 -1.63 0.28 4.96
N PHE A 3 -1.40 -0.99 5.26
CA PHE A 3 -0.11 -1.66 5.13
C PHE A 3 -0.35 -3.09 4.62
N ALA A 4 0.67 -3.69 4.02
CA ALA A 4 0.67 -5.07 3.56
C ALA A 4 2.00 -5.75 3.89
N PHE A 5 2.01 -7.08 3.92
CA PHE A 5 3.26 -7.84 3.97
C PHE A 5 3.67 -8.22 2.55
N ASP A 6 4.95 -8.04 2.25
CA ASP A 6 5.52 -8.49 0.99
C ASP A 6 5.97 -9.97 1.06
N PRO A 7 6.44 -10.56 -0.06
CA PRO A 7 6.92 -11.95 -0.08
C PRO A 7 8.10 -12.24 0.85
N LEU A 8 8.90 -11.21 1.19
CA LEU A 8 10.01 -11.29 2.13
C LEU A 8 9.56 -11.21 3.59
N ARG A 9 8.24 -11.09 3.82
CA ARG A 9 7.59 -10.98 5.13
C ARG A 9 7.91 -9.65 5.82
N GLU A 10 8.20 -8.62 5.04
CA GLU A 10 8.40 -7.26 5.55
C GLU A 10 7.09 -6.48 5.48
N ALA A 11 6.83 -5.67 6.52
CA ALA A 11 5.65 -4.83 6.57
C ALA A 11 5.90 -3.54 5.78
N VAL A 12 5.11 -3.32 4.72
CA VAL A 12 5.20 -2.16 3.84
C VAL A 12 4.04 -1.21 4.14
N PHE A 13 4.37 0.03 4.50
CA PHE A 13 3.38 1.08 4.69
C PHE A 13 2.98 1.67 3.35
N LEU A 14 1.70 1.48 2.97
CA LEU A 14 1.20 1.88 1.66
C LEU A 14 0.54 3.25 1.71
N VAL A 15 -0.31 3.51 2.71
CA VAL A 15 -1.02 4.79 2.86
C VAL A 15 -1.15 5.17 4.33
N ALA A 16 -0.71 6.39 4.65
CA ALA A 16 -0.97 7.06 5.93
C ALA A 16 -1.78 8.34 5.68
N GLY A 17 -2.69 8.66 6.60
CA GLY A 17 -3.55 9.83 6.47
C GLY A 17 -4.66 9.84 7.52
N ASP A 18 -5.25 11.02 7.71
CA ASP A 18 -6.40 11.20 8.58
C ASP A 18 -7.67 10.72 7.88
N LYS A 19 -8.41 9.85 8.57
CA LYS A 19 -9.69 9.27 8.12
C LYS A 19 -10.87 9.74 8.97
N SER A 20 -10.64 10.64 9.91
CA SER A 20 -11.64 11.10 10.87
C SER A 20 -12.81 11.78 10.15
N GLY A 21 -14.03 11.33 10.43
CA GLY A 21 -15.26 11.87 9.83
C GLY A 21 -15.49 11.56 8.35
N GLN A 22 -14.56 10.90 7.65
CA GLN A 22 -14.61 10.70 6.19
C GLN A 22 -14.25 9.26 5.78
N TRP A 23 -14.68 8.26 6.54
CA TRP A 23 -14.24 6.88 6.36
C TRP A 23 -14.51 6.33 4.95
N GLN A 24 -15.72 6.49 4.42
CA GLN A 24 -16.06 5.95 3.09
C GLN A 24 -15.25 6.61 1.96
N SER A 25 -15.23 7.95 1.90
CA SER A 25 -14.49 8.68 0.86
C SER A 25 -12.99 8.47 0.98
N TRP A 26 -12.48 8.29 2.20
CA TRP A 26 -11.09 7.97 2.45
C TRP A 26 -10.72 6.60 1.87
N TYR A 27 -11.47 5.53 2.19
CA TYR A 27 -11.17 4.20 1.65
C TYR A 27 -11.34 4.11 0.13
N GLN A 28 -12.32 4.81 -0.46
CA GLN A 28 -12.49 4.86 -1.91
C GLN A 28 -11.25 5.41 -2.65
N LYS A 29 -10.48 6.29 -2.01
CA LYS A 29 -9.23 6.85 -2.56
C LYS A 29 -7.99 6.09 -2.10
N ALA A 30 -7.96 5.71 -0.82
CA ALA A 30 -6.80 5.12 -0.19
C ALA A 30 -6.57 3.66 -0.63
N VAL A 31 -7.63 2.91 -0.94
CA VAL A 31 -7.49 1.50 -1.38
C VAL A 31 -6.85 1.42 -2.77
N PRO A 32 -7.35 2.10 -3.82
CA PRO A 32 -6.67 2.08 -5.13
C PRO A 32 -5.23 2.57 -5.06
N LEU A 33 -4.98 3.65 -4.31
CA LEU A 33 -3.62 4.18 -4.13
C LEU A 33 -2.69 3.17 -3.43
N ALA A 34 -3.20 2.41 -2.47
CA ALA A 34 -2.42 1.38 -1.80
C ALA A 34 -2.10 0.21 -2.74
N ASP A 35 -3.05 -0.16 -3.60
CA ASP A 35 -2.88 -1.24 -4.60
C ASP A 35 -1.78 -0.89 -5.61
N ASP A 36 -1.83 0.31 -6.20
CA ASP A 36 -0.83 0.81 -7.14
C ASP A 36 0.58 0.80 -6.52
N ARG A 37 0.70 1.31 -5.30
CA ARG A 37 1.98 1.36 -4.56
C ARG A 37 2.52 -0.02 -4.23
N PHE A 38 1.63 -0.96 -3.89
CA PHE A 38 2.06 -2.32 -3.59
C PHE A 38 2.53 -3.04 -4.86
N GLN A 39 1.86 -2.82 -5.99
CA GLN A 39 2.29 -3.37 -7.27
C GLN A 39 3.65 -2.81 -7.73
N GLU A 40 3.91 -1.53 -7.50
CA GLU A 40 5.22 -0.91 -7.73
C GLU A 40 6.30 -1.55 -6.83
N HIS A 41 6.02 -1.71 -5.53
CA HIS A 41 6.93 -2.38 -4.58
C HIS A 41 7.29 -3.80 -5.04
N LEU A 42 6.28 -4.60 -5.41
CA LEU A 42 6.50 -5.96 -5.91
C LEU A 42 7.30 -6.01 -7.21
N SER A 43 7.17 -4.99 -8.07
CA SER A 43 7.93 -4.91 -9.32
C SER A 43 9.40 -4.58 -9.04
N SER A 44 9.67 -3.63 -8.14
CA SER A 44 11.02 -3.29 -7.69
C SER A 44 11.71 -4.47 -6.99
N LEU A 45 10.98 -5.24 -6.17
CA LEU A 45 11.52 -6.46 -5.55
C LEU A 45 11.99 -7.48 -6.59
N LYS A 46 11.19 -7.73 -7.64
CA LYS A 46 11.57 -8.66 -8.72
C LYS A 46 12.77 -8.22 -9.53
N GLU A 47 12.99 -6.91 -9.67
CA GLU A 47 14.18 -6.37 -10.33
C GLU A 47 15.44 -6.52 -9.45
N THR A 48 15.28 -6.42 -8.14
CA THR A 48 16.39 -6.56 -7.17
C THR A 48 16.82 -8.02 -6.97
N GLU A 49 15.92 -8.98 -7.18
CA GLU A 49 16.22 -10.42 -7.13
C GLU A 49 16.90 -10.97 -8.40
N LYS A 50 16.98 -10.18 -9.48
CA LYS A 50 17.70 -10.55 -10.73
C LYS A 50 19.20 -10.25 -10.65
#